data_AF-A0A3N5DDR3-F1
#
_entry.id   AF-A0A3N5DDR3-F1
#
_cell.length_a   1.000
_cell.length_b   1.000
_cell.length_c   1.000
_cell.angle_alpha   90.00
_cell.angle_beta   90.00
_cell.angle_gamma   90.00
#
_symmetry.space_group_name_H-M   'P 1'
#
loop_
_entity.id
_entity.type
_entity.pdbx_description
1 polymer ?
#
loop_
_entity_poly.entity_id
_entity_poly.type
_entity_poly.pdbx_seq_one_letter_code
_entity_poly.pdbx_strand_id
1 'polypeptide(L)'
;KNHAMIVIEDLKVANMSKSAAGTVSQHGRNVRAKTGLNRSILDQGWHELRRQLEYKQLWRGGQVLAINPAYTSQKCACCGHTAKENRQTQSKFKCLECGYSANADINGARNILAAGHAALACGEMAVLGRLMKQEPTEASRTSV
;
A
#
# COMPACT_ATOMS: atom_id res chain seq x y z
N LYS A 1 -6.91 16.37 11.24
CA LYS A 1 -5.64 16.82 10.60
C LYS A 1 -5.79 16.65 9.10
N ASN A 2 -5.42 17.65 8.30
CA ASN A 2 -5.36 17.51 6.84
C ASN A 2 -3.94 17.07 6.47
N HIS A 3 -3.81 16.00 5.69
CA HIS A 3 -2.54 15.53 5.15
C HIS A 3 -2.56 15.78 3.65
N ALA A 4 -1.54 16.48 3.13
CA ALA A 4 -1.41 16.71 1.69
C ALA A 4 -1.12 15.41 0.91
N MET A 5 -0.55 14.42 1.59
CA MET A 5 -0.13 13.15 1.02
C MET A 5 -0.29 12.03 2.02
N ILE A 6 -0.75 10.87 1.52
CA ILE A 6 -0.70 9.59 2.22
C ILE A 6 0.10 8.63 1.33
N VAL A 7 1.01 7.87 1.92
CA VAL A 7 1.78 6.85 1.21
C VAL A 7 1.40 5.49 1.77
N ILE A 8 1.10 4.55 0.88
CA ILE A 8 0.71 3.18 1.20
C ILE A 8 1.55 2.20 0.39
N GLU A 9 1.61 0.96 0.86
CA GLU A 9 2.14 -0.14 0.06
C GLU A 9 1.19 -0.50 -1.08
N ASP A 10 1.74 -0.73 -2.27
CA ASP A 10 1.03 -1.25 -3.43
C ASP A 10 0.86 -2.76 -3.33
N LEU A 11 0.12 -3.20 -2.30
CA LEU A 11 -0.23 -4.61 -2.15
C LEU A 11 -1.10 -5.05 -3.34
N LYS A 12 -0.63 -6.07 -4.06
CA LYS A 12 -1.38 -6.66 -5.19
C LYS A 12 -2.48 -7.59 -4.66
N VAL A 13 -3.44 -7.04 -3.92
CA VAL A 13 -4.50 -7.77 -3.20
C VAL A 13 -5.22 -8.76 -4.12
N ALA A 14 -5.56 -8.34 -5.34
CA ALA A 14 -6.21 -9.21 -6.33
C ALA A 14 -5.37 -10.45 -6.69
N ASN A 15 -4.04 -10.34 -6.76
CA ASN A 15 -3.16 -11.48 -6.98
C ASN A 15 -3.01 -12.32 -5.70
N MET A 16 -2.93 -11.67 -4.54
CA MET A 16 -2.79 -12.34 -3.25
C MET A 16 -4.02 -13.15 -2.86
N SER A 17 -5.21 -12.77 -3.32
CA SER A 17 -6.47 -13.47 -3.03
C SER A 17 -6.93 -14.43 -4.13
N LYS A 18 -6.13 -14.67 -5.19
CA LYS A 18 -6.43 -15.69 -6.22
C LYS A 18 -6.62 -17.06 -5.60
N SER A 19 -7.56 -17.85 -6.12
CA SER A 19 -7.74 -19.25 -5.73
C SER A 19 -6.46 -20.06 -5.95
N ALA A 20 -6.32 -21.16 -5.20
CA ALA A 20 -5.27 -22.14 -5.48
C ALA A 20 -5.42 -22.68 -6.91
N ALA A 21 -4.29 -23.02 -7.55
CA ALA A 21 -4.29 -23.61 -8.89
C ALA A 21 -5.01 -24.98 -8.89
N GLY A 22 -5.45 -25.41 -10.07
CA GLY A 22 -6.18 -26.67 -10.28
C GLY A 22 -7.63 -26.45 -10.69
N THR A 23 -8.37 -27.55 -10.79
CA THR A 23 -9.79 -27.58 -11.16
C THR A 23 -10.62 -28.23 -10.05
N VAL A 24 -11.93 -28.31 -10.28
CA VAL A 24 -12.85 -29.05 -9.38
C VAL A 24 -12.57 -30.55 -9.42
N SER A 25 -12.18 -31.11 -10.58
CA SER A 25 -11.86 -32.54 -10.73
C SER A 25 -10.43 -32.89 -10.32
N GLN A 26 -9.49 -31.95 -10.47
CA GLN A 26 -8.09 -32.15 -10.11
C GLN A 26 -7.59 -30.96 -9.30
N HIS A 27 -7.67 -31.08 -7.99
CA HIS A 27 -7.25 -30.04 -7.07
C HIS A 27 -5.72 -29.84 -7.08
N GLY A 28 -5.28 -28.59 -6.90
CA GLY A 28 -3.87 -28.27 -6.69
C GLY A 28 -3.39 -28.57 -5.26
N ARG A 29 -2.17 -28.11 -4.95
CA ARG A 29 -1.57 -28.28 -3.62
C ARG A 29 -1.97 -27.16 -2.67
N ASN A 30 -1.99 -27.45 -1.37
CA ASN A 30 -2.22 -26.48 -0.29
C ASN A 30 -3.56 -25.70 -0.38
N VAL A 31 -4.59 -26.26 -1.02
CA VAL A 31 -5.89 -25.59 -1.26
C VAL A 31 -6.49 -25.06 0.05
N ARG A 32 -6.57 -25.89 1.10
CA ARG A 32 -7.13 -25.48 2.41
C ARG A 32 -6.37 -24.30 3.02
N ALA A 33 -5.04 -24.35 3.03
CA ALA A 33 -4.21 -23.28 3.56
C ALA A 33 -4.39 -21.98 2.75
N LYS A 34 -4.44 -22.09 1.42
CA LYS A 34 -4.67 -20.96 0.53
C LYS A 34 -6.05 -20.33 0.72
N THR A 35 -7.10 -21.14 0.84
CA THR A 35 -8.46 -20.65 1.13
C THR A 35 -8.53 -19.92 2.46
N GLY A 36 -7.88 -20.45 3.50
CA GLY A 36 -7.78 -19.78 4.81
C GLY A 36 -7.12 -18.40 4.70
N LEU A 37 -5.96 -18.33 4.02
CA LEU A 37 -5.25 -17.06 3.78
C LEU A 37 -6.09 -16.07 2.97
N ASN A 38 -6.73 -16.53 1.89
CA ASN A 38 -7.57 -15.69 1.05
C ASN A 38 -8.73 -15.08 1.85
N ARG A 39 -9.38 -15.88 2.71
CA ARG A 39 -10.43 -15.39 3.60
C ARG A 39 -9.92 -14.30 4.52
N SER A 40 -8.77 -14.50 5.17
CA SER A 40 -8.16 -13.47 6.04
C SER A 40 -7.82 -12.20 5.27
N ILE A 41 -7.29 -12.28 4.05
CA ILE A 41 -6.98 -11.09 3.24
C ILE A 41 -8.25 -10.31 2.86
N LEU A 42 -9.30 -11.02 2.44
CA LEU A 42 -10.55 -10.40 2.01
C LEU A 42 -11.30 -9.75 3.18
N ASP A 43 -11.29 -10.39 4.35
CA ASP A 43 -11.90 -9.89 5.59
C ASP A 43 -11.28 -8.57 6.07
N GLN A 44 -9.97 -8.37 5.85
CA GLN A 44 -9.31 -7.11 6.19
C GLN A 44 -9.66 -5.94 5.25
N GLY A 45 -10.23 -6.19 4.07
CA GLY A 45 -10.73 -5.14 3.19
C GLY A 45 -9.67 -4.18 2.64
N TRP A 46 -8.39 -4.59 2.49
CA TRP A 46 -7.29 -3.69 2.08
C TRP A 46 -7.53 -2.95 0.76
N HIS A 47 -8.20 -3.58 -0.21
CA HIS A 47 -8.57 -2.91 -1.46
C HIS A 47 -9.55 -1.77 -1.22
N GLU A 48 -10.58 -2.01 -0.39
CA GLU A 48 -11.58 -1.00 -0.06
C GLU A 48 -10.98 0.14 0.77
N LEU A 49 -10.07 -0.19 1.70
CA LEU A 49 -9.32 0.82 2.46
C LEU A 49 -8.56 1.77 1.51
N ARG A 50 -7.80 1.23 0.55
CA ARG A 50 -7.10 2.03 -0.46
C ARG A 50 -8.07 2.91 -1.25
N ARG A 51 -9.18 2.35 -1.73
CA ARG A 51 -10.19 3.09 -2.50
C ARG A 51 -10.77 4.25 -1.70
N GLN A 52 -11.08 4.04 -0.43
CA GLN A 52 -11.60 5.08 0.45
C GLN A 52 -10.56 6.17 0.73
N LEU A 53 -9.29 5.81 0.93
CA LEU A 53 -8.21 6.78 1.07
C LEU A 53 -8.07 7.65 -0.19
N GLU A 54 -8.05 7.03 -1.37
CA GLU A 54 -7.96 7.74 -2.65
C GLU A 54 -9.14 8.70 -2.84
N TYR A 55 -10.36 8.22 -2.61
CA TYR A 55 -11.57 9.04 -2.67
C TYR A 55 -11.51 10.25 -1.72
N LYS A 56 -11.19 10.02 -0.44
CA LYS A 56 -11.19 11.07 0.58
C LYS A 56 -10.03 12.05 0.40
N GLN A 57 -8.89 11.59 -0.09
CA GLN A 57 -7.76 12.46 -0.42
C GLN A 57 -8.09 13.35 -1.61
N LEU A 58 -8.65 12.79 -2.69
CA LEU A 58 -9.09 13.57 -3.86
C LEU A 58 -10.09 14.65 -3.47
N TRP A 59 -11.08 14.33 -2.64
CA TRP A 59 -12.06 15.31 -2.15
C TRP A 59 -11.40 16.45 -1.35
N ARG A 60 -10.29 16.19 -0.67
CA ARG A 60 -9.57 17.19 0.13
C ARG A 60 -8.41 17.87 -0.63
N GLY A 61 -8.24 17.59 -1.92
CA GLY A 61 -7.13 18.10 -2.73
C GLY A 61 -5.77 17.50 -2.36
N GLY A 62 -5.75 16.35 -1.68
CA GLY A 62 -4.54 15.59 -1.37
C GLY A 62 -4.37 14.39 -2.30
N GLN A 63 -3.30 13.62 -2.08
CA GLN A 63 -2.96 12.46 -2.91
C GLN A 63 -2.64 11.20 -2.10
N VAL A 64 -2.88 10.04 -2.71
CA VAL A 64 -2.41 8.74 -2.21
C VAL A 64 -1.35 8.21 -3.17
N LEU A 65 -0.17 7.88 -2.66
CA LEU A 65 0.90 7.24 -3.41
C LEU A 65 1.01 5.78 -3.00
N ALA A 66 1.02 4.88 -3.98
CA ALA A 66 1.25 3.46 -3.76
C ALA A 66 2.70 3.12 -4.14
N ILE A 67 3.49 2.63 -3.19
CA ILE A 67 4.91 2.29 -3.40
C ILE A 67 5.15 0.78 -3.37
N ASN A 68 6.26 0.33 -3.93
CA ASN A 68 6.62 -1.09 -3.88
C ASN A 68 6.81 -1.55 -2.41
N PRO A 69 6.08 -2.56 -1.92
CA PRO A 69 6.20 -3.06 -0.55
C PRO A 69 7.50 -3.81 -0.27
N ALA A 70 8.34 -4.07 -1.29
CA ALA A 70 9.55 -4.85 -1.12
C ALA A 70 10.47 -4.24 -0.05
N TYR A 71 10.82 -5.07 0.93
CA TYR A 71 11.79 -4.78 2.01
C TYR A 71 11.41 -3.62 2.96
N THR A 72 10.24 -3.00 2.85
CA THR A 72 9.78 -1.90 3.72
C THR A 72 9.78 -2.29 5.20
N SER A 73 9.49 -3.55 5.53
CA SER A 73 9.50 -4.05 6.90
C SER A 73 10.87 -4.53 7.39
N GLN A 74 11.87 -4.62 6.50
CA GLN A 74 13.21 -5.17 6.79
C GLN A 74 14.30 -4.08 6.78
N LYS A 75 14.09 -3.04 5.98
CA LYS A 75 14.98 -1.88 5.91
C LYS A 75 14.96 -1.11 7.23
N CYS A 76 16.12 -0.66 7.68
CA CYS A 76 16.23 0.24 8.81
C CYS A 76 15.91 1.67 8.38
N ALA A 77 14.92 2.30 9.02
CA ALA A 77 14.60 3.71 8.76
C ALA A 77 15.69 4.70 9.21
N CYS A 78 16.63 4.26 10.05
CA CYS A 78 17.72 5.10 10.55
C CYS A 78 18.96 5.07 9.65
N CYS A 79 19.43 3.88 9.25
CA CYS A 79 20.68 3.74 8.48
C CYS A 79 20.52 3.12 7.08
N GLY A 80 19.33 2.64 6.72
CA GLY A 80 19.07 2.00 5.43
C GLY A 80 19.49 0.53 5.31
N HIS A 81 20.19 -0.04 6.30
CA HIS A 81 20.54 -1.47 6.32
C HIS A 81 19.31 -2.35 6.17
N THR A 82 19.35 -3.31 5.25
CA THR A 82 18.22 -4.19 4.94
C THR A 82 18.61 -5.64 5.22
N ALA A 83 17.99 -6.23 6.22
CA ALA A 83 18.15 -7.64 6.57
C ALA A 83 16.82 -8.18 7.10
N LYS A 84 16.54 -9.46 6.81
CA LYS A 84 15.30 -10.12 7.25
C LYS A 84 15.22 -10.16 8.78
N GLU A 85 16.37 -10.38 9.40
CA GLU A 85 16.61 -10.52 10.84
C GLU A 85 16.36 -9.20 11.59
N ASN A 86 16.32 -8.06 10.89
CA ASN A 86 15.98 -6.79 11.52
C ASN A 86 14.55 -6.79 12.10
N ARG A 87 13.61 -7.55 11.50
CA ARG A 87 12.25 -7.73 12.01
C ARG A 87 12.18 -9.00 12.86
N GLN A 88 12.34 -8.84 14.17
CA GLN A 88 12.40 -9.96 15.11
C GLN A 88 11.02 -10.59 15.37
N THR A 89 9.97 -9.76 15.45
CA THR A 89 8.59 -10.22 15.66
C THR A 89 7.62 -9.35 14.85
N GLN A 90 6.31 -9.62 14.97
CA GLN A 90 5.29 -8.76 14.37
C GLN A 90 5.45 -7.30 14.84
N SER A 91 5.76 -7.08 16.12
CA SER A 91 5.82 -5.76 16.75
C SER A 91 7.22 -5.23 17.05
N LYS A 92 8.28 -6.06 17.02
CA LYS A 92 9.65 -5.64 17.38
C LYS A 92 10.56 -5.57 16.16
N PHE A 93 11.24 -4.43 16.02
CA PHE A 93 12.31 -4.21 15.04
C PHE A 93 13.59 -3.80 15.76
N LYS A 94 14.72 -4.38 15.36
CA LYS A 94 16.07 -4.00 15.79
C LYS A 94 17.04 -4.15 14.63
N CYS A 95 17.63 -3.04 14.19
CA CYS A 95 18.64 -3.06 13.15
C CYS A 95 19.92 -3.74 13.67
N LEU A 96 20.43 -4.71 12.90
CA LEU A 96 21.67 -5.40 13.23
C LEU A 96 22.92 -4.55 13.02
N GLU A 97 22.85 -3.52 12.15
CA GLU A 97 24.00 -2.69 11.81
C GLU A 97 24.16 -1.47 12.73
N CYS A 98 23.11 -0.68 12.92
CA CYS A 98 23.18 0.54 13.75
C CYS A 98 22.54 0.40 15.15
N GLY A 99 21.97 -0.76 15.49
CA GLY A 99 21.31 -0.99 16.77
C GLY A 99 19.95 -0.30 16.96
N TYR A 100 19.51 0.53 16.01
CA TYR A 100 18.21 1.22 16.05
C TYR A 100 17.07 0.25 16.33
N SER A 101 16.26 0.54 17.35
CA SER A 101 15.16 -0.30 17.80
C SER A 101 13.86 0.49 17.85
N ALA A 102 12.77 -0.13 17.40
CA ALA A 102 11.44 0.49 17.37
C ALA A 102 10.34 -0.56 17.28
N ASN A 103 9.09 -0.12 17.34
CA ASN A 103 7.98 -0.94 16.87
C ASN A 103 8.13 -1.17 15.34
N ALA A 104 7.91 -2.40 14.88
CA ALA A 104 8.07 -2.77 13.48
C ALA A 104 7.15 -1.99 12.53
N ASP A 105 5.92 -1.68 12.96
CA ASP A 105 4.97 -0.91 12.16
C ASP A 105 5.39 0.56 12.07
N ILE A 106 6.01 1.13 13.13
CA ILE A 106 6.58 2.48 13.10
C ILE A 106 7.77 2.56 12.14
N ASN A 107 8.68 1.56 12.18
CA ASN A 107 9.80 1.49 11.24
C ASN A 107 9.30 1.33 9.80
N GLY A 108 8.33 0.44 9.56
CA GLY A 108 7.70 0.24 8.27
C GLY A 108 7.06 1.52 7.73
N ALA A 109 6.26 2.22 8.55
CA ALA A 109 5.64 3.48 8.15
C ALA A 109 6.66 4.56 7.75
N ARG A 110 7.80 4.65 8.47
CA ARG A 110 8.89 5.58 8.11
C ARG A 110 9.53 5.21 6.77
N ASN A 111 9.77 3.93 6.51
CA ASN A 111 10.31 3.48 5.23
C ASN A 111 9.35 3.73 4.06
N ILE A 112 8.06 3.47 4.26
CA ILE A 112 7.01 3.72 3.26
C ILE A 112 6.96 5.21 2.93
N LEU A 113 6.95 6.09 3.94
CA LEU A 113 6.96 7.54 3.73
C LEU A 113 8.22 8.00 3.00
N ALA A 114 9.40 7.50 3.39
CA ALA A 114 10.65 7.82 2.71
C ALA A 114 10.65 7.39 1.23
N ALA A 115 10.11 6.21 0.92
CA ALA A 115 9.94 5.73 -0.45
C ALA A 115 8.98 6.61 -1.26
N GLY A 116 7.87 7.05 -0.65
CA GLY A 116 6.93 7.97 -1.31
C GLY A 116 7.55 9.34 -1.62
N HIS A 117 8.35 9.89 -0.71
CA HIS A 117 9.10 11.12 -0.97
C HIS A 117 10.12 10.94 -2.11
N ALA A 118 10.85 9.82 -2.12
CA ALA A 118 11.80 9.52 -3.19
C ALA A 118 11.11 9.40 -4.56
N ALA A 119 9.98 8.68 -4.64
CA ALA A 119 9.24 8.53 -5.89
C ALA A 119 8.80 9.88 -6.48
N LEU A 120 8.32 10.81 -5.63
CA LEU A 120 7.96 12.15 -6.07
C LEU A 120 9.17 12.96 -6.55
N ALA A 121 10.29 12.90 -5.84
CA ALA A 121 11.50 13.62 -6.20
C ALA A 121 12.06 13.14 -7.55
N CYS A 122 11.96 11.84 -7.84
CA CYS A 122 12.43 11.23 -9.08
C CYS A 122 11.45 11.39 -10.26
N GLY A 123 10.29 12.03 -10.07
CA GLY A 123 9.29 12.17 -11.13
C GLY A 123 8.57 10.86 -11.50
N GLU A 124 8.74 9.81 -10.70
CA GLU A 124 7.95 8.57 -10.82
C GLU A 124 6.55 8.83 -10.26
N MET A 125 5.74 9.49 -11.08
CA MET A 125 4.31 9.64 -10.83
C MET A 125 3.63 8.28 -10.98
N ALA A 126 3.62 7.49 -9.91
CA ALA A 126 2.63 6.44 -9.72
C ALA A 126 1.25 7.07 -9.44
N VAL A 127 0.81 7.97 -10.30
CA VAL A 127 -0.57 8.47 -10.32
C VAL A 127 -1.40 7.35 -10.93
N LEU A 128 -1.79 6.40 -10.10
CA LEU A 128 -2.94 5.54 -10.36
C LEU A 128 -4.21 6.28 -9.96
N GLY A 129 -4.39 7.47 -10.54
CA GLY A 129 -5.64 8.18 -10.58
C GLY A 129 -5.94 8.42 -12.05
N ARG A 130 -6.90 7.68 -12.60
CA ARG A 130 -7.52 8.04 -13.89
C ARG A 130 -7.79 9.54 -13.84
N LEU A 131 -7.18 10.29 -14.75
CA LEU A 131 -7.65 11.61 -15.14
C LEU A 131 -9.09 11.40 -15.62
N MET A 132 -10.05 11.52 -14.71
CA MET A 132 -11.43 11.67 -15.10
C MET A 132 -11.48 13.01 -15.82
N LYS A 133 -11.44 12.97 -17.15
CA LYS A 133 -11.93 14.05 -17.99
C LYS A 133 -13.37 14.29 -17.56
N GLN A 134 -13.59 15.18 -16.61
CA GLN A 134 -14.91 15.74 -16.38
C GLN A 134 -15.14 16.72 -17.53
N GLU A 135 -16.14 16.44 -18.34
CA GLU A 135 -16.64 17.45 -19.26
C GLU A 135 -17.17 18.63 -18.43
N PRO A 136 -16.85 19.88 -18.80
CA PRO A 136 -17.37 21.02 -18.08
C PRO A 136 -18.89 21.06 -18.24
N THR A 137 -19.60 21.11 -17.11
CA THR A 137 -21.05 21.28 -17.09
C THR A 137 -21.41 22.57 -17.82
N GLU A 138 -22.15 22.43 -18.91
CA GLU A 138 -22.62 23.55 -19.72
C GLU A 138 -23.49 24.46 -18.84
N ALA A 139 -23.00 25.67 -18.56
CA ALA A 139 -23.77 26.67 -17.85
C ALA A 139 -24.87 27.17 -18.80
N SER A 140 -26.11 26.74 -18.54
CA SER A 140 -27.30 27.29 -19.17
C SER A 140 -27.37 28.78 -18.87
N ARG A 141 -27.13 29.59 -19.91
CA ARG A 141 -27.34 31.04 -19.88
C ARG A 141 -28.83 31.29 -19.72
N THR A 142 -29.26 31.74 -18.56
CA THR A 142 -30.56 32.38 -18.36
C THR A 142 -30.54 33.71 -19.12
N SER A 143 -31.29 33.78 -20.21
CA SER A 143 -31.62 35.02 -20.89
C SER A 143 -32.58 35.82 -20.00
N VAL A 144 -32.24 37.07 -19.72
CA VAL A 144 -33.18 38.11 -19.26
C VAL A 144 -33.97 38.60 -20.47
#